data_AF-Q3Z9K1-F1
#
_entry.id   AF-Q3Z9K1-F1
#
_cell.length_a   1.000
_cell.length_b   1.000
_cell.length_c   1.000
_cell.angle_alpha   90.00
_cell.angle_beta   90.00
_cell.angle_gamma   90.00
#
_symmetry.space_group_name_H-M   'P 1'
#
loop_
_entity.id
_entity.type
_entity.pdbx_description
1 polymer ?
#
loop_
_entity_poly.entity_id
_entity_poly.type
_entity_poly.pdbx_seq_one_letter_code
_entity_poly.pdbx_strand_id
1 'polypeptide(L)' 'MTDAQKLESVSSDSPYWWRVKAVDGAGNASAYTGAGSFTVGFSLDLPTWATYVLIGIGGLLLLALGFWLGRRNADY' A
#
# COMPACT_ATOMS: atom_id res chain seq x y z
N MET A 1 16.52 -20.35 1.21
CA MET A 1 16.17 -18.93 0.98
C MET A 1 15.39 -18.49 2.19
N THR A 2 15.85 -17.46 2.89
CA THR A 2 15.12 -16.87 4.03
C THR A 2 13.85 -16.23 3.50
N ASP A 3 12.71 -16.53 4.12
CA ASP A 3 11.46 -15.84 3.83
C ASP A 3 11.65 -14.36 4.12
N ALA A 4 11.42 -13.50 3.13
CA ALA A 4 11.50 -12.06 3.32
C ALA A 4 10.41 -11.65 4.32
N GLN A 5 10.81 -11.24 5.51
CA GLN A 5 9.87 -10.70 6.49
C GLN A 5 9.18 -9.47 5.90
N LYS A 6 7.86 -9.55 5.76
CA LYS A 6 7.04 -8.44 5.30
C LYS A 6 7.01 -7.39 6.40
N LEU A 7 7.53 -6.20 6.10
CA LEU A 7 7.49 -5.07 7.01
C LEU A 7 6.05 -4.57 7.16
N GLU A 8 5.66 -4.23 8.38
CA GLU A 8 4.37 -3.61 8.63
C GLU A 8 4.32 -2.21 8.01
N SER A 9 3.13 -1.77 7.63
CA SER A 9 2.96 -0.42 7.13
C SER A 9 3.19 0.57 8.27
N VAL A 10 4.09 1.53 8.03
CA VAL A 10 4.41 2.59 8.98
C VAL A 10 4.04 3.94 8.39
N SER A 11 3.55 4.84 9.23
CA SER A 11 3.25 6.22 8.82
C SER A 11 4.54 7.01 8.58
N SER A 12 4.39 8.18 7.94
CA SER A 12 5.49 9.15 7.77
C SER A 12 6.12 9.58 9.10
N ASP A 13 5.37 9.49 10.19
CA ASP A 13 5.78 9.94 11.52
C ASP A 13 6.70 8.92 12.23
N SER A 14 6.80 7.69 11.72
CA SER A 14 7.64 6.63 12.29
C SER A 14 8.25 5.74 11.20
N PRO A 15 9.19 6.26 10.39
CA PRO A 15 9.81 5.51 9.31
C PRO A 15 10.71 4.38 9.82
N TYR A 16 10.96 3.40 8.97
CA TYR A 16 12.01 2.41 9.19
C TYR A 16 13.38 3.05 8.98
N TRP A 17 14.34 2.62 9.79
CA TRP A 17 15.73 3.05 9.70
C TRP A 17 16.63 1.86 9.39
N TRP A 18 17.64 2.08 8.56
CA TRP A 18 18.61 1.04 8.21
C TRP A 18 20.02 1.61 8.09
N ARG A 19 21.00 0.72 8.26
CA ARG A 19 22.43 0.97 8.08
C ARG A 19 23.09 -0.26 7.47
N VAL A 20 24.14 -0.06 6.70
CA VAL A 20 24.91 -1.15 6.09
C VAL A 20 26.33 -1.15 6.65
N LYS A 21 26.95 -2.33 6.73
CA LYS A 21 28.39 -2.50 6.94
C LYS A 21 28.90 -3.59 6.02
N ALA A 22 30.18 -3.51 5.64
CA ALA A 22 30.85 -4.58 4.92
C ALA A 22 31.46 -5.59 5.90
N VAL A 23 31.50 -6.85 5.50
CA VAL A 23 32.25 -7.91 6.17
C VAL A 23 33.10 -8.60 5.11
N ASP A 24 34.42 -8.70 5.32
CA ASP A 24 35.32 -9.36 4.38
C ASP A 24 35.32 -10.89 4.53
N GLY A 25 36.05 -11.59 3.66
CA GLY A 25 36.12 -13.05 3.67
C GLY A 25 36.82 -13.66 4.90
N ALA A 26 37.53 -12.85 5.69
CA ALA A 26 38.13 -13.25 6.96
C ALA A 26 37.21 -12.95 8.16
N GLY A 27 36.06 -12.33 7.93
CA GLY A 27 35.09 -11.96 8.96
C GLY A 27 35.31 -10.58 9.59
N ASN A 28 36.26 -9.77 9.08
CA ASN A 28 36.46 -8.41 9.58
C ASN A 28 35.32 -7.51 9.12
N ALA A 29 34.77 -6.72 10.03
CA ALA A 29 33.65 -5.82 9.74
C ALA A 29 34.08 -4.36 9.67
N SER A 30 33.55 -3.61 8.71
CA SER A 30 33.69 -2.15 8.65
C SER A 30 32.83 -1.45 9.71
N ALA A 31 33.05 -0.14 9.86
CA ALA A 31 32.04 0.72 10.49
C ALA A 31 30.72 0.69 9.70
N TYR A 32 29.60 0.94 10.39
CA TYR A 32 28.31 1.14 9.74
C TYR A 32 28.30 2.46 8.95
N THR A 33 27.51 2.49 7.86
CA THR A 33 27.17 3.72 7.15
C THR A 33 26.37 4.69 8.03
N GLY A 34 26.18 5.92 7.53
CA GLY A 34 25.09 6.77 7.99
C GLY A 34 23.73 6.05 7.92
N ALA A 35 22.76 6.52 8.71
CA ALA A 35 21.42 5.95 8.71
C ALA A 35 20.62 6.42 7.49
N GLY A 36 20.00 5.49 6.78
CA GLY A 36 18.94 5.77 5.81
C GLY A 36 17.58 5.49 6.42
N SER A 37 16.52 6.08 5.84
CA SER A 37 15.14 5.82 6.25
C SER A 37 14.20 5.63 5.05
N PHE A 38 13.10 4.93 5.28
CA PHE A 38 12.01 4.78 4.33
C PHE A 38 10.69 4.49 5.05
N THR A 39 9.57 4.69 4.37
CA THR A 39 8.22 4.35 4.86
C THR A 39 7.64 3.24 3.99
N VAL A 40 6.73 2.45 4.57
CA VAL A 40 5.97 1.43 3.84
C VAL A 40 4.50 1.78 3.97
N GLY A 41 3.87 2.13 2.86
CA GLY A 41 2.45 2.48 2.80
C GLY A 41 1.56 1.31 2.38
N PHE A 42 0.25 1.56 2.36
CA PHE A 42 -0.72 0.67 1.75
C PHE A 42 -0.67 0.78 0.22
N SER A 43 -0.59 -0.36 -0.47
CA SER A 43 -0.80 -0.47 -1.91
C SER A 43 -1.91 -1.47 -2.17
N LEU A 44 -2.86 -1.11 -3.03
CA LEU A 44 -3.93 -2.00 -3.49
C LEU A 44 -3.56 -2.55 -4.88
N ASP A 45 -2.75 -3.61 -4.90
CA ASP A 45 -2.38 -4.31 -6.14
C ASP A 45 -3.41 -5.38 -6.47
N LEU A 46 -4.42 -5.00 -7.24
CA LEU A 46 -5.45 -5.91 -7.75
C LEU A 46 -5.14 -6.34 -9.20
N PRO A 47 -5.42 -7.59 -9.58
CA PRO A 47 -5.41 -8.00 -10.98
C PRO A 47 -6.35 -7.12 -11.81
N THR A 48 -5.99 -6.85 -13.06
CA THR A 48 -6.74 -5.96 -13.97
C THR A 48 -8.24 -6.28 -14.04
N TRP A 49 -8.61 -7.55 -14.08
CA TRP A 49 -10.02 -7.97 -14.11
C TRP A 49 -10.77 -7.56 -12.83
N ALA A 50 -10.15 -7.69 -11.66
CA ALA A 50 -10.75 -7.34 -10.38
C ALA A 50 -10.94 -5.82 -10.26
N THR A 51 -10.01 -5.05 -10.82
CA THR A 51 -10.13 -3.60 -10.94
C THR A 51 -11.36 -3.21 -11.76
N TYR A 52 -11.60 -3.84 -12.93
CA TYR A 52 -12.78 -3.55 -13.73
C TYR A 52 -14.09 -3.97 -13.04
N VAL A 53 -14.09 -5.10 -12.32
CA VAL A 53 -15.25 -5.51 -11.52
C VAL A 53 -15.58 -4.46 -10.46
N LEU A 54 -14.59 -3.96 -9.72
CA LEU A 54 -14.79 -2.91 -8.72
C LEU A 54 -15.35 -1.62 -9.32
N ILE A 55 -14.81 -1.19 -10.47
CA ILE A 55 -15.32 -0.01 -11.19
C ILE A 55 -16.76 -0.23 -11.63
N GLY A 56 -17.09 -1.41 -12.17
CA GLY A 56 -18.45 -1.77 -12.59
C GLY A 56 -19.45 -1.73 -11.42
N ILE A 57 -19.09 -2.32 -10.28
CA ILE A 57 -19.91 -2.27 -9.05
C ILE A 57 -20.10 -0.82 -8.60
N GLY A 58 -19.04 -0.02 -8.55
CA GLY A 58 -19.12 1.40 -8.20
C GLY A 58 -20.05 2.17 -9.11
N GLY A 59 -19.97 1.96 -10.42
CA GLY A 59 -20.87 2.55 -11.41
C GLY A 59 -22.33 2.17 -11.19
N LEU A 60 -22.63 0.89 -10.97
CA LEU A 60 -23.99 0.42 -10.71
C LEU A 60 -24.58 1.01 -9.42
N LEU A 61 -23.78 1.12 -8.36
CA LEU A 61 -24.20 1.74 -7.11
C LEU A 61 -24.54 3.23 -7.29
N LEU A 62 -23.75 3.97 -8.07
CA LEU A 62 -24.03 5.37 -8.40
C LEU A 62 -25.31 5.52 -9.22
N LEU A 63 -25.55 4.64 -10.21
CA LEU A 63 -26.79 4.64 -10.99
C LEU A 63 -28.00 4.33 -10.10
N ALA A 64 -27.90 3.33 -9.23
CA ALA A 64 -28.96 2.97 -8.30
C ALA A 64 -29.26 4.11 -7.31
N LEU A 65 -28.22 4.77 -6.79
CA LEU A 65 -28.36 5.93 -5.91
C LEU A 65 -29.02 7.11 -6.65
N GLY A 66 -28.59 7.41 -7.88
CA GLY A 66 -29.19 8.45 -8.71
C GLY A 66 -30.66 8.17 -9.01
N PHE A 67 -31.00 6.93 -9.36
CA PHE A 67 -32.38 6.49 -9.55
C PHE A 67 -33.22 6.65 -8.27
N TRP A 68 -32.67 6.24 -7.12
CA TRP A 68 -33.34 6.35 -5.82
C TRP A 68 -33.58 7.81 -5.42
N LEU A 69 -32.61 8.69 -5.62
CA LEU A 69 -32.74 10.14 -5.37
C LEU A 69 -33.74 10.78 -6.34
N GLY A 70 -33.72 10.40 -7.62
CA GLY A 70 -34.66 10.90 -8.62
C GLY A 70 -36.11 10.50 -8.32
N ARG A 71 -36.33 9.24 -7.93
CA ARG A 71 -37.66 8.75 -7.51
C ARG A 71 -38.20 9.50 -6.30
N ARG A 72 -37.36 9.80 -5.31
CA ARG A 72 -37.78 10.52 -4.10
C ARG A 72 -38.19 11.97 -4.36
N ASN A 73 -37.63 12.61 -5.39
CA ASN A 73 -37.95 14.00 -5.75
C ASN A 73 -39.18 14.12 -6.67
N ALA A 74 -39.72 13.01 -7.19
CA ALA A 74 -40.91 12.99 -8.05
C ALA A 74 -42.23 12.91 -7.25
N ASP A 75 -42.16 12.72 -5.94
CA ASP A 75 -43.31 12.56 -5.04
C ASP A 75 -43.78 13.88 -4.37
N TYR A 76 -43.33 15.05 -4.86
CA TYR A 76 -43.71 16.40 -4.37
C TYR A 76 -44.45 17.23 -5.41
#